data_AF-A0A2M7KWX1-F1
#
_entry.id   AF-A0A2M7KWX1-F1
#
_cell.length_a   1.000
_cell.length_b   1.000
_cell.length_c   1.000
_cell.angle_alpha   90.00
_cell.angle_beta   90.00
_cell.angle_gamma   90.00
#
_symmetry.space_group_name_H-M   'P 1'
#
loop_
_entity.id
_entity.type
_entity.pdbx_description
1 polymer ?
#
loop_
_entity_poly.entity_id
_entity_poly.type
_entity_poly.pdbx_seq_one_letter_code
_entity_poly.pdbx_strand_id
1 'polypeptide(L)'
;MRTNFFSASRTLPLLLATSGLCFGGPAKGESTAAKVDRLYRDADKFFHDGDYYGAICCQRQVVALDPTFVAAYTNSAWLLWSMGRETAALALLEKGCEANPGNCDIPFDIGFYHYQGARYGLAATEFARAAELGGTDKMRRMLAHALEKKGDLPGALRVWEALHGANPQEPVVNRHRARLQAALAATEGK
;
A
#
# COMPACT_ATOMS: atom_id res chain seq x y z
N MET A 1 6.42 -72.90 -55.71
CA MET A 1 6.33 -72.53 -57.13
C MET A 1 7.00 -71.17 -57.31
N ARG A 2 8.08 -71.14 -58.11
CA ARG A 2 8.57 -70.04 -58.97
C ARG A 2 8.78 -68.63 -58.32
N THR A 3 10.01 -68.22 -58.03
CA THR A 3 11.00 -67.51 -58.92
C THR A 3 10.49 -66.13 -59.36
N ASN A 4 11.07 -64.99 -58.96
CA ASN A 4 12.22 -64.27 -59.58
C ASN A 4 11.92 -62.75 -59.40
N PHE A 5 12.78 -61.73 -59.58
CA PHE A 5 14.22 -61.42 -59.45
C PHE A 5 14.33 -59.93 -59.91
N PHE A 6 15.39 -59.20 -59.51
CA PHE A 6 15.87 -57.89 -60.03
C PHE A 6 15.01 -56.62 -59.77
N SER A 7 15.46 -55.65 -58.97
CA SER A 7 16.54 -54.65 -59.13
C SER A 7 16.23 -53.54 -60.15
N ALA A 8 16.19 -52.30 -59.69
CA ALA A 8 17.11 -51.24 -60.12
C ALA A 8 16.73 -49.88 -59.50
N SER A 9 17.74 -49.24 -58.92
CA SER A 9 17.77 -47.87 -58.40
C SER A 9 17.18 -46.84 -59.36
N ARG A 10 16.34 -45.94 -58.83
CA ARG A 10 16.20 -44.58 -59.36
C ARG A 10 16.42 -43.57 -58.24
N THR A 11 17.62 -43.02 -58.24
CA THR A 11 17.99 -41.80 -57.55
C THR A 11 17.12 -40.64 -58.08
N LEU A 12 16.33 -40.02 -57.21
CA LEU A 12 15.70 -38.73 -57.49
C LEU A 12 16.62 -37.62 -56.97
N PRO A 13 16.90 -36.56 -57.75
CA PRO A 13 17.69 -35.45 -57.25
C PRO A 13 16.86 -34.55 -56.33
N LEU A 14 17.53 -34.14 -55.24
CA LEU A 14 17.17 -33.01 -54.38
C LEU A 14 16.81 -31.78 -55.21
N LEU A 15 15.69 -31.14 -54.90
CA LEU A 15 15.50 -29.68 -54.82
C LEU A 15 14.01 -29.39 -54.72
N LEU A 16 13.54 -28.97 -53.54
CA LEU A 16 12.38 -28.07 -53.43
C LEU A 16 12.46 -27.36 -52.07
N ALA A 17 12.82 -26.08 -52.17
CA ALA A 17 12.48 -24.95 -51.31
C ALA A 17 12.22 -25.25 -49.82
N THR A 18 13.18 -24.87 -48.98
CA THR A 18 12.93 -24.52 -47.58
C THR A 18 11.98 -23.33 -47.54
N SER A 19 10.68 -23.60 -47.64
CA SER A 19 9.65 -22.64 -47.29
C SER A 19 9.79 -22.39 -45.80
N GLY A 20 10.40 -21.26 -45.46
CA GLY A 20 10.50 -20.74 -44.11
C GLY A 20 9.11 -20.52 -43.56
N LEU A 21 8.55 -21.54 -42.92
CA LEU A 21 7.55 -21.37 -41.90
C LEU A 21 8.28 -20.72 -40.71
N CYS A 22 8.35 -19.39 -40.73
CA CYS A 22 8.45 -18.63 -39.50
C CYS A 22 7.21 -18.98 -38.68
N PHE A 23 7.30 -20.04 -37.88
CA PHE A 23 6.42 -20.23 -36.74
C PHE A 23 6.62 -18.98 -35.89
N GLY A 24 5.63 -18.07 -35.94
CA GLY A 24 5.54 -16.97 -34.98
C GLY A 24 5.63 -17.59 -33.60
N GLY A 25 6.71 -17.31 -32.89
CA GLY A 25 6.84 -17.69 -31.48
C GLY A 25 5.63 -17.18 -30.71
N PRO A 26 5.25 -17.84 -29.59
CA PRO A 26 4.09 -17.44 -28.82
C PRO A 26 4.17 -15.94 -28.55
N ALA A 27 3.12 -15.20 -28.91
CA ALA A 27 2.99 -13.79 -28.56
C ALA A 27 3.34 -13.67 -27.07
N LYS A 28 4.44 -12.99 -26.75
CA LYS A 28 4.91 -12.89 -25.36
C LYS A 28 3.81 -12.20 -24.57
N GLY A 29 3.03 -13.00 -23.83
CA GLY A 29 2.04 -12.49 -22.91
C GLY A 29 2.71 -11.52 -21.95
N GLU A 30 2.07 -10.38 -21.73
CA GLU A 30 2.54 -9.38 -20.78
C GLU A 30 2.75 -10.02 -19.40
N SER A 31 3.90 -9.73 -18.77
CA SER A 31 4.22 -10.25 -17.44
C SER A 31 3.26 -9.67 -16.38
N THR A 32 3.12 -10.36 -15.25
CA THR A 32 2.31 -9.85 -14.12
C THR A 32 2.78 -8.47 -13.66
N ALA A 33 4.09 -8.26 -13.56
CA ALA A 33 4.66 -6.97 -13.20
C ALA A 33 4.28 -5.86 -14.20
N ALA A 34 4.41 -6.13 -15.51
CA ALA A 34 4.02 -5.16 -16.53
C ALA A 34 2.51 -4.83 -16.49
N LYS A 35 1.66 -5.83 -16.18
CA LYS A 35 0.22 -5.61 -15.96
C LYS A 35 -0.04 -4.71 -14.75
N VAL A 36 0.63 -4.96 -13.63
CA VAL A 36 0.53 -4.12 -12.42
C VAL A 36 0.95 -2.68 -12.73
N ASP A 37 2.08 -2.48 -13.39
CA ASP A 37 2.59 -1.15 -13.75
C ASP A 37 1.64 -0.41 -14.70
N ARG A 38 1.03 -1.12 -15.67
CA ARG A 38 0.01 -0.53 -16.53
C ARG A 38 -1.23 -0.14 -15.75
N LEU A 39 -1.80 -1.07 -14.96
CA LEU A 39 -3.00 -0.83 -14.18
C LEU A 39 -2.83 0.31 -13.19
N TYR A 40 -1.66 0.43 -12.56
CA TYR A 40 -1.38 1.51 -11.63
C TYR A 40 -1.29 2.88 -12.34
N ARG A 41 -0.70 2.94 -13.54
CA ARG A 41 -0.72 4.16 -14.36
C ARG A 41 -2.12 4.50 -14.88
N ASP A 42 -2.90 3.50 -15.27
CA ASP A 42 -4.28 3.71 -15.69
C ASP A 42 -5.12 4.26 -14.53
N ALA A 43 -4.90 3.76 -13.31
CA ALA A 43 -5.56 4.28 -12.11
C ALA A 43 -5.25 5.77 -11.87
N ASP A 44 -4.00 6.17 -12.04
CA ASP A 44 -3.58 7.58 -11.94
C ASP A 44 -4.23 8.44 -13.04
N LYS A 45 -4.32 7.93 -14.27
CA LYS A 45 -5.04 8.62 -15.34
C LYS A 45 -6.51 8.81 -15.01
N PHE A 46 -7.21 7.74 -14.59
CA PHE A 46 -8.62 7.82 -14.21
C PHE A 46 -8.84 8.80 -13.04
N PHE A 47 -7.92 8.84 -12.09
CA PHE A 47 -7.95 9.81 -11.00
C PHE A 47 -7.92 11.26 -11.51
N HIS A 48 -6.99 11.59 -12.42
CA HIS A 48 -6.88 12.93 -13.01
C HIS A 48 -8.07 13.29 -13.91
N ASP A 49 -8.69 12.29 -14.54
CA ASP A 49 -9.92 12.47 -15.34
C ASP A 49 -11.18 12.63 -14.45
N GLY A 50 -11.05 12.44 -13.13
CA GLY A 50 -12.16 12.49 -12.16
C GLY A 50 -13.01 11.22 -12.09
N ASP A 51 -12.62 10.16 -12.80
CA ASP A 51 -13.25 8.85 -12.72
C ASP A 51 -12.68 8.04 -11.56
N TYR A 52 -13.12 8.37 -10.34
CA TYR A 52 -12.66 7.71 -9.13
C TYR A 52 -13.06 6.22 -9.06
N TYR A 53 -14.15 5.82 -9.71
CA TYR A 53 -14.55 4.42 -9.78
C TYR A 53 -13.63 3.62 -10.71
N GLY A 54 -13.28 4.18 -11.87
CA GLY A 54 -12.27 3.63 -12.77
C GLY A 54 -10.93 3.43 -12.07
N ALA A 55 -10.48 4.45 -11.33
CA ALA A 55 -9.25 4.38 -10.54
C ALA A 55 -9.26 3.25 -9.50
N ILE A 56 -10.34 3.13 -8.72
CA ILE A 56 -10.50 2.04 -7.74
C ILE A 56 -10.58 0.67 -8.43
N CYS A 57 -11.25 0.56 -9.57
CA CYS A 57 -11.33 -0.69 -10.33
C CYS A 57 -9.95 -1.16 -10.81
N CYS A 58 -9.11 -0.25 -11.30
CA CYS A 58 -7.72 -0.56 -11.66
C CYS A 58 -6.90 -0.99 -10.43
N GLN A 59 -6.99 -0.25 -9.32
CA GLN A 59 -6.26 -0.59 -8.10
C GLN A 59 -6.72 -1.92 -7.46
N ARG A 60 -8.01 -2.28 -7.56
CA ARG A 60 -8.52 -3.61 -7.15
C ARG A 60 -7.89 -4.74 -7.95
N GLN A 61 -7.60 -4.52 -9.23
CA GLN A 61 -6.87 -5.50 -10.04
C GLN A 61 -5.39 -5.54 -9.66
N VAL A 62 -4.78 -4.40 -9.31
CA VAL A 62 -3.41 -4.35 -8.80
C VAL A 62 -3.28 -5.23 -7.55
N VAL A 63 -4.12 -5.04 -6.52
CA VAL A 63 -4.04 -5.86 -5.29
C VAL A 63 -4.36 -7.34 -5.51
N ALA A 64 -5.12 -7.68 -6.55
CA ALA A 64 -5.37 -9.08 -6.91
C ALA A 64 -4.15 -9.75 -7.59
N LEU A 65 -3.35 -8.97 -8.32
CA LEU A 65 -2.14 -9.44 -8.99
C LEU A 65 -0.91 -9.39 -8.08
N ASP A 66 -0.83 -8.37 -7.24
CA ASP A 66 0.21 -8.13 -6.24
C ASP A 66 -0.43 -7.65 -4.93
N PRO A 67 -0.75 -8.58 -4.02
CA PRO A 67 -1.28 -8.25 -2.70
C PRO A 67 -0.32 -7.44 -1.82
N THR A 68 0.97 -7.36 -2.18
CA THR A 68 1.99 -6.63 -1.42
C THR A 68 2.13 -5.17 -1.87
N PHE A 69 1.37 -4.76 -2.89
CA PHE A 69 1.42 -3.40 -3.43
C PHE A 69 0.65 -2.40 -2.55
N VAL A 70 1.30 -1.94 -1.47
CA VAL A 70 0.72 -1.07 -0.43
C VAL A 70 -0.02 0.14 -1.00
N ALA A 71 0.56 0.82 -1.99
CA ALA A 71 -0.02 2.05 -2.55
C ALA A 71 -1.42 1.84 -3.17
N ALA A 72 -1.74 0.63 -3.64
CA ALA A 72 -3.07 0.34 -4.18
C ALA A 72 -4.13 0.19 -3.07
N TYR A 73 -3.74 -0.17 -1.85
CA TYR A 73 -4.65 -0.15 -0.71
C TYR A 73 -4.88 1.27 -0.23
N THR A 74 -3.81 2.03 0.00
CA THR A 74 -3.88 3.37 0.60
C THR A 74 -4.56 4.39 -0.32
N ASN A 75 -4.21 4.41 -1.62
CA ASN A 75 -4.82 5.33 -2.58
C ASN A 75 -6.31 5.02 -2.80
N SER A 76 -6.68 3.75 -2.94
CA SER A 76 -8.10 3.34 -3.08
C SER A 76 -8.91 3.62 -1.81
N ALA A 77 -8.33 3.37 -0.64
CA ALA A 77 -8.99 3.66 0.62
C ALA A 77 -9.23 5.16 0.79
N TRP A 78 -8.26 6.00 0.39
CA TRP A 78 -8.43 7.45 0.39
C TRP A 78 -9.55 7.90 -0.55
N LEU A 79 -9.61 7.35 -1.76
CA LEU A 79 -10.71 7.62 -2.70
C LEU A 79 -12.06 7.20 -2.11
N LEU A 80 -12.16 5.98 -1.57
CA LEU A 80 -13.37 5.48 -0.92
C LEU A 80 -13.81 6.39 0.24
N TRP A 81 -12.87 6.78 1.09
CA TRP A 81 -13.11 7.70 2.20
C TRP A 81 -13.64 9.05 1.72
N SER A 82 -13.00 9.65 0.70
CA SER A 82 -13.41 10.94 0.12
C SER A 82 -14.83 10.93 -0.46
N MET A 83 -15.31 9.76 -0.90
CA MET A 83 -16.67 9.53 -1.37
C MET A 83 -17.66 9.15 -0.26
N GLY A 84 -17.27 9.29 1.01
CA GLY A 84 -18.10 8.94 2.17
C GLY A 84 -18.29 7.44 2.40
N ARG A 85 -17.46 6.59 1.77
CA ARG A 85 -17.51 5.12 1.94
C ARG A 85 -16.53 4.68 3.03
N GLU A 86 -16.66 5.24 4.23
CA GLU A 86 -15.72 5.02 5.35
C GLU A 86 -15.52 3.53 5.68
N THR A 87 -16.60 2.77 5.80
CA THR A 87 -16.56 1.33 6.10
C THR A 87 -15.84 0.51 5.03
N ALA A 88 -16.02 0.87 3.75
CA ALA A 88 -15.33 0.20 2.66
C ALA A 88 -13.83 0.54 2.64
N ALA A 89 -13.48 1.79 2.96
CA ALA A 89 -12.09 2.23 3.06
C ALA A 89 -11.34 1.47 4.18
N LEU A 90 -11.92 1.42 5.38
CA LEU A 90 -11.33 0.71 6.52
C LEU A 90 -11.19 -0.79 6.24
N ALA A 91 -12.23 -1.44 5.71
CA ALA A 91 -12.17 -2.86 5.35
C ALA A 91 -11.12 -3.16 4.27
N LEU A 92 -10.85 -2.22 3.35
CA LEU A 92 -9.79 -2.37 2.36
C LEU A 92 -8.40 -2.26 3.01
N LEU A 93 -8.20 -1.31 3.92
CA LEU A 93 -6.94 -1.16 4.65
C LEU A 93 -6.68 -2.35 5.60
N GLU A 94 -7.72 -2.90 6.25
CA GLU A 94 -7.60 -4.10 7.07
C GLU A 94 -7.06 -5.30 6.26
N LYS A 95 -7.57 -5.51 5.04
CA LYS A 95 -7.01 -6.51 4.11
C LYS A 95 -5.57 -6.18 3.71
N GLY A 96 -5.27 -4.90 3.52
CA GLY A 96 -3.91 -4.42 3.27
C GLY A 96 -2.95 -4.78 4.40
N CYS A 97 -3.37 -4.62 5.65
CA CYS A 97 -2.62 -5.01 6.86
C CYS A 97 -2.37 -6.52 6.91
N GLU A 98 -3.35 -7.35 6.54
CA GLU A 98 -3.20 -8.81 6.47
C GLU A 98 -2.15 -9.21 5.43
N ALA A 99 -2.16 -8.57 4.25
CA ALA A 99 -1.22 -8.86 3.18
C ALA A 99 0.18 -8.24 3.42
N ASN A 100 0.28 -7.19 4.24
CA ASN A 100 1.50 -6.41 4.48
C ASN A 100 1.76 -6.19 5.98
N PRO A 101 2.00 -7.26 6.77
CA PRO A 101 2.06 -7.18 8.23
C PRO A 101 3.19 -6.29 8.78
N GLY A 102 4.21 -6.02 7.97
CA GLY A 102 5.37 -5.18 8.33
C GLY A 102 5.29 -3.73 7.86
N ASN A 103 4.23 -3.32 7.15
CA ASN A 103 4.13 -1.96 6.63
C ASN A 103 3.49 -1.00 7.66
N CYS A 104 4.12 0.15 7.90
CA CYS A 104 3.64 1.15 8.85
C CYS A 104 2.64 2.16 8.25
N ASP A 105 2.57 2.30 6.92
CA ASP A 105 1.72 3.28 6.25
C ASP A 105 0.23 2.91 6.38
N ILE A 106 -0.10 1.62 6.22
CA ILE A 106 -1.50 1.15 6.31
C ILE A 106 -2.11 1.41 7.70
N PRO A 107 -1.52 0.97 8.82
CA PRO A 107 -2.06 1.31 10.15
C PRO A 107 -2.03 2.82 10.41
N PHE A 108 -1.07 3.57 9.84
CA PHE A 108 -1.10 5.02 9.93
C PHE A 108 -2.34 5.61 9.25
N ASP A 109 -2.72 5.15 8.06
CA ASP A 109 -3.92 5.60 7.35
C ASP A 109 -5.21 5.21 8.07
N ILE A 110 -5.30 3.99 8.62
CA ILE A 110 -6.42 3.57 9.48
C ILE A 110 -6.54 4.52 10.68
N GLY A 111 -5.42 4.79 11.36
CA GLY A 111 -5.36 5.73 12.47
C GLY A 111 -5.79 7.15 12.08
N PHE A 112 -5.39 7.61 10.90
CA PHE A 112 -5.77 8.91 10.37
C PHE A 112 -7.28 9.02 10.09
N TYR A 113 -7.89 7.96 9.56
CA TYR A 113 -9.34 7.91 9.33
C TYR A 113 -10.13 7.88 10.65
N HIS A 114 -9.66 7.13 11.66
CA HIS A 114 -10.25 7.23 12.99
C HIS A 114 -10.08 8.61 13.61
N TYR A 115 -8.92 9.26 13.42
CA TYR A 115 -8.66 10.59 13.93
C TYR A 115 -9.62 11.63 13.33
N GLN A 116 -9.84 11.58 12.01
CA GLN A 116 -10.82 12.44 11.33
C GLN A 116 -12.25 12.20 11.82
N GLY A 117 -12.61 10.95 12.10
CA GLY A 117 -13.90 10.59 12.69
C GLY A 117 -14.01 10.86 14.20
N ALA A 118 -13.08 11.61 14.80
CA ALA A 118 -12.99 11.90 16.25
C ALA A 118 -12.92 10.64 17.16
N ARG A 119 -12.59 9.48 16.60
CA ARG A 119 -12.40 8.20 17.30
C ARG A 119 -10.97 8.13 17.83
N TYR A 120 -10.59 9.08 18.69
CA TYR A 120 -9.20 9.30 19.10
C TYR A 120 -8.57 8.10 19.82
N GLY A 121 -9.37 7.28 20.52
CA GLY A 121 -8.90 6.03 21.12
C GLY A 121 -8.40 5.03 20.09
N LEU A 122 -9.19 4.77 19.05
CA LEU A 122 -8.83 3.87 17.95
C LEU A 122 -7.67 4.46 17.13
N ALA A 123 -7.69 5.77 16.89
CA ALA A 123 -6.60 6.46 16.22
C ALA A 123 -5.26 6.27 16.95
N ALA A 124 -5.24 6.43 18.28
CA ALA A 124 -4.04 6.23 19.07
C ALA A 124 -3.54 4.78 19.01
N THR A 125 -4.43 3.79 19.01
CA THR A 125 -4.04 2.38 18.85
C THR A 125 -3.32 2.13 17.53
N GLU A 126 -3.89 2.60 16.42
CA GLU A 126 -3.31 2.35 15.09
C GLU A 126 -2.05 3.19 14.83
N PHE A 127 -1.98 4.43 15.33
CA PHE A 127 -0.75 5.20 15.27
C PHE A 127 0.38 4.60 16.13
N ALA A 128 0.05 3.97 17.26
CA ALA A 128 1.03 3.23 18.06
C ALA A 128 1.55 2.01 17.29
N ARG A 129 0.66 1.25 16.65
CA ARG A 129 1.03 0.14 15.77
C ARG A 129 1.94 0.60 14.62
N ALA A 130 1.61 1.70 13.96
CA ALA A 130 2.45 2.28 12.91
C ALA A 130 3.85 2.67 13.44
N ALA A 131 3.93 3.22 14.65
CA ALA A 131 5.20 3.56 15.29
C ALA A 131 6.05 2.31 15.61
N GLU A 132 5.43 1.22 16.08
CA GLU A 132 6.10 -0.06 16.35
C GLU A 132 6.66 -0.71 15.07
N LEU A 133 6.00 -0.48 13.93
CA LEU A 133 6.41 -0.98 12.61
C LEU A 133 7.44 -0.08 11.90
N GLY A 134 8.14 0.79 12.65
CA GLY A 134 9.18 1.67 12.10
C GLY A 134 8.68 3.00 11.55
N GLY A 135 7.48 3.43 11.95
CA GLY A 135 6.89 4.70 11.54
C GLY A 135 7.76 5.92 11.86
N THR A 136 7.64 6.95 11.01
CA THR A 136 8.44 8.18 11.11
C THR A 136 8.09 9.02 12.34
N ASP A 137 8.96 9.98 12.68
CA ASP A 137 8.69 10.99 13.71
C ASP A 137 7.37 11.73 13.48
N LYS A 138 7.01 11.98 12.21
CA LYS A 138 5.72 12.60 11.86
C LYS A 138 4.55 11.70 12.28
N MET A 139 4.66 10.39 12.06
CA MET A 139 3.63 9.43 12.49
C MET A 139 3.54 9.35 14.02
N ARG A 140 4.67 9.35 14.72
CA ARG A 140 4.70 9.39 16.20
C ARG A 140 4.10 10.68 16.78
N ARG A 141 4.25 11.82 16.09
CA ARG A 141 3.55 13.07 16.47
C ARG A 141 2.03 12.91 16.40
N MET A 142 1.52 12.22 15.38
CA MET A 142 0.08 11.93 15.27
C MET A 142 -0.42 11.05 16.41
N LEU A 143 0.36 10.07 16.87
CA LEU A 143 0.06 9.31 18.09
C LEU A 143 -0.08 10.25 19.29
N ALA A 144 0.89 11.14 19.51
CA ALA A 144 0.85 12.07 20.63
C ALA A 144 -0.38 13.00 20.57
N HIS A 145 -0.72 13.51 19.38
CA HIS A 145 -1.93 14.31 19.18
C HIS A 145 -3.23 13.52 19.42
N ALA A 146 -3.28 12.25 19.01
CA ALA A 146 -4.44 11.39 19.26
C ALA A 146 -4.63 11.10 20.74
N LEU A 147 -3.54 10.79 21.47
CA LEU A 147 -3.56 10.58 22.93
C LEU A 147 -4.04 11.83 23.66
N GLU A 148 -3.55 13.01 23.26
CA GLU A 148 -4.00 14.27 23.84
C GLU A 148 -5.49 14.53 23.60
N LYS A 149 -5.98 14.33 22.37
CA LYS A 149 -7.41 14.48 22.02
C LYS A 149 -8.30 13.45 22.73
N LYS A 150 -7.77 12.28 23.04
CA LYS A 150 -8.40 11.25 23.90
C LYS A 150 -8.47 11.68 25.38
N GLY A 151 -7.64 12.64 25.80
CA GLY A 151 -7.51 13.08 27.19
C GLY A 151 -6.35 12.43 27.96
N ASP A 152 -5.55 11.58 27.31
CA ASP A 152 -4.37 10.95 27.91
C ASP A 152 -3.15 11.88 27.78
N LEU A 153 -3.16 12.96 28.56
CA LEU A 153 -2.05 13.92 28.60
C LEU A 153 -0.72 13.28 29.05
N PRO A 154 -0.69 12.40 30.08
CA PRO A 154 0.55 11.71 30.45
C PRO A 154 1.09 10.82 29.33
N GLY A 155 0.22 10.09 28.63
CA GLY A 155 0.59 9.28 27.46
C GLY A 155 1.15 10.12 26.33
N ALA A 156 0.47 11.21 25.97
CA ALA A 156 0.94 12.15 24.97
C ALA A 156 2.32 12.73 25.35
N LEU A 157 2.50 13.14 26.61
CA LEU A 157 3.78 13.69 27.09
C LEU A 157 4.92 12.67 26.97
N ARG A 158 4.69 11.39 27.31
CA ARG A 158 5.71 10.34 27.12
C ARG A 158 6.17 10.23 25.67
N VAL A 159 5.25 10.31 24.71
CA VAL A 159 5.61 10.27 23.28
C VAL A 159 6.44 11.50 22.88
N TRP A 160 6.08 12.70 23.37
CA TRP A 160 6.86 13.92 23.13
C TRP A 160 8.25 13.89 23.77
N GLU A 161 8.40 13.33 24.98
CA GLU A 161 9.69 13.13 25.64
C GLU A 161 10.58 12.16 24.84
N ALA A 162 10.02 11.05 24.33
CA ALA A 162 10.76 10.13 23.47
C ALA A 162 11.25 10.79 22.18
N LEU A 163 10.40 11.62 21.54
CA LEU A 163 10.79 12.42 20.37
C LEU A 163 11.86 13.46 20.70
N HIS A 164 11.79 14.08 21.88
CA HIS A 164 12.79 15.04 22.33
C HIS A 164 14.14 14.38 22.57
N GLY A 165 14.16 13.17 23.17
CA GLY A 165 15.39 12.41 23.36
C GLY A 165 16.10 12.08 22.05
N ALA A 166 15.35 11.84 20.98
CA ALA A 166 15.90 11.59 19.64
C ALA A 166 16.40 12.87 18.95
N ASN A 167 15.68 13.98 19.08
CA ASN A 167 16.10 15.28 18.56
C ASN A 167 15.75 16.42 19.54
N PRO A 168 16.70 16.82 20.41
CA PRO A 168 16.44 17.82 21.43
C PRO A 168 16.13 19.23 20.90
N GLN A 169 16.56 19.53 19.68
CA GLN A 169 16.46 20.87 19.09
C GLN A 169 15.19 21.08 18.27
N GLU A 170 14.31 20.07 18.15
CA GLU A 170 13.08 20.18 17.35
C GLU A 170 12.07 21.14 18.02
N PRO A 171 11.78 22.32 17.42
CA PRO A 171 10.96 23.34 18.07
C PRO A 171 9.51 22.90 18.32
N VAL A 172 8.96 22.10 17.40
CA VAL A 172 7.59 21.57 17.51
C VAL A 172 7.47 20.67 18.74
N VAL A 173 8.42 19.73 18.90
CA VAL A 173 8.45 18.81 20.04
C VAL A 173 8.59 19.59 21.35
N ASN A 174 9.52 20.55 21.41
CA ASN A 174 9.76 21.37 22.60
C ASN A 174 8.50 22.15 23.03
N ARG A 175 7.78 22.74 22.06
CA ARG A 175 6.54 23.47 22.33
C ARG A 175 5.44 22.57 22.91
N HIS A 176 5.19 21.41 22.30
CA HIS A 176 4.13 20.51 22.75
C HIS A 176 4.43 19.91 24.12
N ARG A 177 5.68 19.55 24.39
CA ARG A 177 6.14 19.00 25.67
C ARG A 177 5.97 20.00 26.81
N ALA A 178 6.50 21.22 26.66
CA ALA A 178 6.41 22.26 27.68
C ALA A 178 4.95 22.60 28.04
N ARG A 179 4.07 22.67 27.03
CA ARG A 179 2.64 22.92 27.24
C ARG A 179 1.97 21.79 28.05
N LEU A 180 2.27 20.53 27.74
CA LEU A 180 1.68 19.38 28.45
C LEU A 180 2.22 19.26 29.89
N GLN A 181 3.51 19.55 30.10
CA GLN A 181 4.10 19.61 31.45
C GLN A 181 3.40 20.68 32.31
N ALA A 182 3.21 21.88 31.76
CA ALA A 182 2.50 22.96 32.46
C ALA A 182 1.04 22.60 32.76
N ALA A 183 0.34 21.94 31.82
CA ALA A 183 -1.03 21.50 32.02
C ALA A 183 -1.15 20.46 33.15
N LEU A 184 -0.23 19.50 33.22
CA LEU A 184 -0.20 18.46 34.26
C LEU A 184 0.16 19.03 35.64
N ALA A 185 1.15 19.92 35.71
CA ALA A 185 1.51 20.60 36.97
C ALA A 185 0.32 21.41 37.53
N ALA A 186 -0.46 22.06 36.65
CA ALA A 186 -1.65 22.81 37.06
C ALA A 186 -2.81 21.91 37.56
N THR A 187 -2.83 20.62 37.20
CA THR A 187 -3.82 19.66 37.70
C THR A 187 -3.44 19.03 39.04
N GLU A 188 -2.14 18.91 39.33
CA GLU A 188 -1.64 18.35 40.60
C GLU A 188 -1.68 19.35 41.77
N GLY A 189 -1.66 20.65 41.47
CA GLY A 189 -1.74 21.71 42.48
C GLY A 189 -3.16 22.13 42.89
N LYS A 190 -4.20 21.44 42.43
CA LYS A 190 -5.61 21.68 42.79
C LYS A 190 -6.13 20.57 43.69
#